data_AF-A0A3C1L8R8-F1
#
_entry.id   AF-A0A3C1L8R8-F1
#
_cell.length_a   1.000
_cell.length_b   1.000
_cell.length_c   1.000
_cell.angle_alpha   90.00
_cell.angle_beta   90.00
_cell.angle_gamma   90.00
#
_symmetry.space_group_name_H-M   'P 1'
#
loop_
_entity.id
_entity.type
_entity.pdbx_description
1 polymer ?
#
loop_
_entity_poly.entity_id
_entity_poly.type
_entity_poly.pdbx_seq_one_letter_code
_entity_poly.pdbx_strand_id
1 'polypeptide(L)'
;MRFRAVGLPPATVRSDYRRVRALPEVAILTKSCSTEHSSTAYRGRVPDLQQLIRSAVVARRPVDARERDSVASFLRLYDALEQPFSEQANKVHVTASAIVVTDDRRRVLLHLHKRMNMWLQPGGHIDAGELPWSAALREACEETGLPAQLVGPAGEDGPQLLHVDVHGGPKGHTHLDLRYLIESPQVPPTPPQGESQDVKWFLWHNAVDTAEAGLEGILRAVQPGDARIRIARHTDAVECAQVYLRSRAFALPTVPLVHADREVRRWMADEVVGRTDMWVAEVDGTIVALMVLDPGRDQQGWIEHLYLDPAWMGRGLGDKLVQLAKERSPHGLQLWTFQVNEPARRFYERHGFVA
;
A
#
# COMPACT_ATOMS: atom_id res chain seq x y z
N MET A 1 25.49 -0.68 14.51
CA MET A 1 26.60 -1.51 13.97
C MET A 1 27.07 -0.83 12.69
N ARG A 2 28.39 -0.69 12.50
CA ARG A 2 28.97 0.09 11.39
C ARG A 2 29.13 -0.85 10.20
N PHE A 3 28.65 -0.46 9.02
CA PHE A 3 28.85 -1.28 7.83
C PHE A 3 29.76 -0.57 6.82
N ARG A 4 30.65 -1.31 6.15
CA ARG A 4 31.55 -0.82 5.09
C ARG A 4 31.37 -1.66 3.82
N ALA A 5 31.20 -1.00 2.67
CA ALA A 5 31.24 -1.67 1.38
C ALA A 5 32.70 -2.00 1.00
N VAL A 6 32.99 -3.24 0.63
CA VAL A 6 34.32 -3.68 0.17
C VAL A 6 34.38 -3.55 -1.36
N GLY A 7 35.50 -3.05 -1.89
CA GLY A 7 35.69 -2.68 -3.30
C GLY A 7 35.26 -3.77 -4.30
N LEU A 8 34.54 -3.35 -5.35
CA LEU A 8 34.06 -4.21 -6.42
C LEU A 8 35.16 -4.44 -7.47
N PRO A 9 35.40 -5.68 -7.93
CA PRO A 9 36.21 -5.93 -9.12
C PRO A 9 35.48 -5.48 -10.40
N PRO A 10 36.20 -5.17 -11.51
CA PRO A 10 35.58 -4.72 -12.74
C PRO A 10 34.68 -5.79 -13.36
N ALA A 11 33.46 -5.38 -13.71
CA ALA A 11 32.42 -6.24 -14.25
C ALA A 11 32.84 -6.88 -15.58
N THR A 12 32.97 -8.21 -15.58
CA THR A 12 33.02 -9.00 -16.82
C THR A 12 31.59 -9.36 -17.22
N VAL A 13 31.18 -8.83 -18.37
CA VAL A 13 29.92 -9.17 -19.03
C VAL A 13 29.94 -10.64 -19.43
N ARG A 14 28.96 -11.43 -18.98
CA ARG A 14 28.40 -12.55 -19.75
C ARG A 14 26.97 -12.87 -19.32
N SER A 15 26.20 -13.19 -20.35
CA SER A 15 24.78 -13.41 -20.48
C SER A 15 24.18 -14.46 -19.56
N ASP A 16 23.04 -14.15 -18.95
CA ASP A 16 21.86 -15.04 -18.90
C ASP A 16 20.62 -14.25 -18.44
N TYR A 17 19.94 -13.60 -19.39
CA TYR A 17 18.62 -13.03 -19.17
C TYR A 17 17.55 -14.04 -19.60
N ARG A 18 16.78 -14.55 -18.64
CA ARG A 18 15.54 -15.28 -18.93
C ARG A 18 14.43 -14.26 -19.20
N ARG A 19 13.98 -14.21 -20.45
CA ARG A 19 12.86 -13.38 -20.93
C ARG A 19 11.57 -13.82 -20.21
N VAL A 20 10.99 -12.98 -19.37
CA VAL A 20 9.62 -13.18 -18.85
C VAL A 20 8.65 -12.60 -19.88
N ARG A 21 7.83 -13.46 -20.49
CA ARG A 21 6.79 -13.06 -21.45
C ARG A 21 5.65 -12.34 -20.70
N ALA A 22 5.05 -11.36 -21.38
CA ALA A 22 3.79 -10.75 -20.98
C ALA A 22 2.70 -11.81 -20.75
N LEU A 23 1.88 -11.59 -19.72
CA LEU A 23 0.69 -12.40 -19.44
C LEU A 23 -0.29 -12.31 -20.63
N PRO A 24 -0.97 -13.40 -21.01
CA PRO A 24 -1.91 -13.37 -22.13
C PRO A 24 -3.20 -12.62 -21.77
N GLU A 25 -3.89 -12.20 -22.83
CA GLU A 25 -5.15 -11.45 -22.83
C GLU A 25 -6.19 -11.95 -21.81
N VAL A 26 -6.82 -10.97 -21.17
CA VAL A 26 -7.96 -11.12 -20.26
C VAL A 26 -9.11 -11.80 -21.00
N ALA A 27 -9.60 -12.91 -20.45
CA ALA A 27 -10.86 -13.49 -20.90
C ALA A 27 -12.00 -12.50 -20.58
N ILE A 28 -12.57 -11.90 -21.62
CA ILE A 28 -13.72 -11.01 -21.54
C ILE A 28 -14.94 -11.86 -21.16
N LEU A 29 -15.36 -11.77 -19.90
CA LEU A 29 -16.68 -12.25 -19.47
C LEU A 29 -17.56 -11.02 -19.21
N THR A 30 -18.22 -10.56 -20.27
CA THR A 30 -19.32 -9.59 -20.15
C THR A 30 -20.48 -10.27 -19.46
N LYS A 31 -20.65 -10.04 -18.15
CA LYS A 31 -21.94 -10.23 -17.50
C LYS A 31 -22.66 -8.90 -17.51
N SER A 32 -23.56 -8.74 -18.48
CA SER A 32 -24.56 -7.67 -18.48
C SER A 32 -25.33 -7.70 -17.17
N CYS A 33 -25.51 -6.53 -16.56
CA CYS A 33 -26.38 -6.36 -15.41
C CYS A 33 -27.83 -6.66 -15.84
N SER A 34 -28.23 -7.92 -15.73
CA SER A 34 -29.62 -8.34 -15.88
C SER A 34 -30.12 -8.82 -14.53
N THR A 35 -31.17 -8.14 -14.08
CA THR A 35 -31.98 -8.45 -12.90
C THR A 35 -32.57 -9.85 -12.98
N GLU A 36 -31.93 -10.84 -12.38
CA GLU A 36 -32.62 -12.06 -11.95
C GLU A 36 -32.13 -12.48 -10.57
N HIS A 37 -33.07 -12.41 -9.62
CA HIS A 37 -32.99 -13.05 -8.31
C HIS A 37 -32.69 -14.54 -8.48
N SER A 38 -31.50 -14.99 -8.10
CA SER A 38 -31.24 -16.42 -7.87
C SER A 38 -30.72 -16.60 -6.45
N SER A 39 -31.63 -17.03 -5.59
CA SER A 39 -31.39 -17.47 -4.23
C SER A 39 -30.49 -18.70 -4.21
N THR A 40 -29.27 -18.58 -3.65
CA THR A 40 -28.65 -19.67 -2.85
C THR A 40 -27.39 -19.17 -2.17
N ALA A 41 -27.38 -19.36 -0.86
CA ALA A 41 -26.33 -18.93 0.04
C ALA A 41 -25.08 -19.81 -0.02
N TYR A 42 -23.87 -19.22 0.06
CA TYR A 42 -22.55 -19.67 0.57
C TYR A 42 -22.08 -21.12 0.28
N ARG A 43 -22.94 -22.13 0.41
CA ARG A 43 -22.68 -23.53 0.14
C ARG A 43 -22.60 -23.80 -1.36
N GLY A 44 -21.36 -23.98 -1.86
CA GLY A 44 -21.14 -24.73 -3.09
C GLY A 44 -20.03 -24.26 -4.03
N ARG A 45 -19.36 -23.12 -3.78
CA ARG A 45 -18.22 -22.67 -4.63
C ARG A 45 -16.86 -22.64 -3.95
N VAL A 46 -16.80 -22.41 -2.64
CA VAL A 46 -15.56 -22.45 -1.85
C VAL A 46 -15.83 -23.29 -0.60
N PRO A 47 -15.32 -24.54 -0.52
CA PRO A 47 -15.64 -25.48 0.56
C PRO A 47 -15.29 -25.01 1.97
N ASP A 48 -14.31 -24.11 2.12
CA ASP A 48 -13.90 -23.54 3.41
C ASP A 48 -13.52 -22.06 3.28
N LEU A 49 -14.53 -21.21 3.14
CA LEU A 49 -14.34 -19.77 3.00
C LEU A 49 -13.66 -19.14 4.21
N GLN A 50 -13.94 -19.62 5.43
CA GLN A 50 -13.32 -19.05 6.63
C GLN A 50 -11.81 -19.28 6.64
N GLN A 51 -11.39 -20.51 6.37
CA GLN A 51 -9.97 -20.84 6.28
C GLN A 51 -9.29 -20.14 5.09
N LEU A 52 -10.00 -19.98 3.96
CA LEU A 52 -9.49 -19.23 2.81
C LEU A 52 -9.18 -17.78 3.19
N ILE A 53 -10.15 -17.07 3.78
CA ILE A 53 -9.98 -15.68 4.20
C ILE A 53 -8.88 -15.54 5.25
N ARG A 54 -8.88 -16.40 6.27
CA ARG A 54 -7.83 -16.41 7.27
C ARG A 54 -6.45 -16.60 6.65
N SER A 55 -6.31 -17.53 5.71
CA SER A 55 -5.05 -17.80 5.00
C SER A 55 -4.61 -16.62 4.14
N ALA A 56 -5.54 -15.96 3.46
CA ALA A 56 -5.28 -14.75 2.68
C ALA A 56 -4.78 -13.60 3.58
N VAL A 57 -5.37 -13.42 4.77
CA VAL A 57 -4.94 -12.42 5.76
C VAL A 57 -3.57 -12.76 6.34
N VAL A 58 -3.30 -14.02 6.68
CA VAL A 58 -1.97 -14.47 7.16
C VAL A 58 -0.88 -14.23 6.10
N ALA A 59 -1.20 -14.43 4.81
CA ALA A 59 -0.27 -14.22 3.72
C ALA A 59 0.00 -12.73 3.39
N ARG A 60 -0.74 -11.79 4.00
CA ARG A 60 -0.57 -10.36 3.75
C ARG A 60 0.81 -9.90 4.15
N ARG A 61 1.44 -9.15 3.25
CA ARG A 61 2.58 -8.29 3.56
C ARG A 61 2.04 -6.88 3.75
N PRO A 62 1.99 -6.37 5.00
CA PRO A 62 1.42 -5.07 5.25
C PRO A 62 2.15 -3.96 4.49
N VAL A 63 1.39 -3.00 3.97
CA VAL A 63 1.91 -1.88 3.20
C VAL A 63 2.31 -0.69 4.08
N ASP A 64 1.93 -0.69 5.36
CA ASP A 64 2.34 0.29 6.35
C ASP A 64 2.16 -0.25 7.79
N ALA A 65 2.41 0.61 8.78
CA ALA A 65 2.26 0.27 10.19
C ALA A 65 0.81 0.01 10.59
N ARG A 66 -0.15 0.72 9.96
CA ARG A 66 -1.57 0.59 10.27
C ARG A 66 -2.11 -0.75 9.77
N GLU A 67 -1.84 -1.14 8.52
CA GLU A 67 -2.24 -2.46 7.99
C GLU A 67 -1.59 -3.57 8.83
N ARG A 68 -0.34 -3.41 9.28
CA ARG A 68 0.32 -4.42 10.12
C ARG A 68 -0.47 -4.67 11.42
N ASP A 69 -0.88 -3.59 12.07
CA ASP A 69 -1.64 -3.66 13.32
C ASP A 69 -3.09 -4.13 13.06
N SER A 70 -3.68 -3.77 11.91
CA SER A 70 -4.97 -4.27 11.43
C SER A 70 -4.92 -5.77 11.13
N VAL A 71 -3.89 -6.30 10.48
CA VAL A 71 -3.72 -7.73 10.22
C VAL A 71 -3.64 -8.52 11.53
N ALA A 72 -2.84 -8.04 12.49
CA ALA A 72 -2.74 -8.67 13.80
C ALA A 72 -4.09 -8.64 14.56
N SER A 73 -4.80 -7.52 14.51
CA SER A 73 -6.12 -7.37 15.14
C SER A 73 -7.17 -8.22 14.45
N PHE A 74 -7.16 -8.29 13.12
CA PHE A 74 -8.07 -9.08 12.31
C PHE A 74 -7.97 -10.53 12.73
N LEU A 75 -6.78 -11.14 12.68
CA LEU A 75 -6.60 -12.56 13.01
C LEU A 75 -7.06 -12.88 14.43
N ARG A 76 -6.71 -12.03 15.40
CA ARG A 76 -7.12 -12.21 16.80
C ARG A 76 -8.64 -12.17 16.98
N LEU A 77 -9.31 -11.23 16.32
CA LEU A 77 -10.77 -11.07 16.44
C LEU A 77 -11.51 -12.14 15.61
N TYR A 78 -11.03 -12.40 14.40
CA TYR A 78 -11.61 -13.36 13.46
C TYR A 78 -11.62 -14.78 14.01
N ASP A 79 -10.51 -15.21 14.63
CA ASP A 79 -10.38 -16.55 15.21
C ASP A 79 -11.34 -16.82 16.38
N ALA A 80 -11.97 -15.76 16.94
CA ALA A 80 -12.95 -15.85 18.00
C ALA A 80 -14.41 -15.85 17.52
N LEU A 81 -14.66 -15.72 16.20
CA LEU A 81 -16.01 -15.61 15.63
C LEU A 81 -16.48 -16.94 15.04
N GLU A 82 -17.65 -17.41 15.48
CA GLU A 82 -18.31 -18.57 14.87
C GLU A 82 -18.92 -18.24 13.50
N GLN A 83 -19.48 -17.03 13.38
CA GLN A 83 -20.17 -16.52 12.19
C GLN A 83 -19.57 -15.17 11.75
N PRO A 84 -18.31 -15.15 11.26
CA PRO A 84 -17.57 -13.92 11.04
C PRO A 84 -18.20 -12.98 10.01
N PHE A 85 -19.01 -13.48 9.08
CA PHE A 85 -19.60 -12.69 8.00
C PHE A 85 -21.01 -12.14 8.31
N SER A 86 -21.58 -12.45 9.48
CA SER A 86 -22.94 -12.03 9.83
C SER A 86 -22.92 -10.81 10.75
N GLU A 87 -23.41 -9.67 10.26
CA GLU A 87 -23.59 -8.44 11.08
C GLU A 87 -24.60 -8.61 12.23
N GLN A 88 -25.50 -9.59 12.13
CA GLN A 88 -26.53 -9.88 13.14
C GLN A 88 -26.00 -10.78 14.26
N ALA A 89 -24.98 -11.60 13.97
CA ALA A 89 -24.43 -12.55 14.93
C ALA A 89 -23.55 -11.87 15.99
N ASN A 90 -22.79 -10.84 15.61
CA ASN A 90 -21.86 -10.17 16.51
C ASN A 90 -21.62 -8.70 16.12
N LYS A 91 -21.29 -7.87 17.11
CA LYS A 91 -20.82 -6.50 16.87
C LYS A 91 -19.48 -6.46 16.13
N VAL A 92 -18.70 -7.54 16.17
CA VAL A 92 -17.49 -7.70 15.35
C VAL A 92 -17.80 -8.62 14.18
N HIS A 93 -17.63 -8.14 12.95
CA HIS A 93 -17.92 -8.93 11.75
C HIS A 93 -17.10 -8.40 10.55
N VAL A 94 -17.02 -9.23 9.51
CA VAL A 94 -16.30 -8.94 8.27
C VAL A 94 -17.16 -8.07 7.35
N THR A 95 -16.53 -7.04 6.79
CA THR A 95 -17.05 -6.22 5.70
C THR A 95 -16.16 -6.37 4.48
N ALA A 96 -16.65 -5.94 3.32
CA ALA A 96 -15.85 -5.93 2.11
C ALA A 96 -15.97 -4.60 1.38
N SER A 97 -14.82 -4.12 0.91
CA SER A 97 -14.69 -2.80 0.29
C SER A 97 -13.94 -2.87 -1.03
N ALA A 98 -14.22 -1.92 -1.92
CA ALA A 98 -13.65 -1.86 -3.25
C ALA A 98 -12.72 -0.66 -3.43
N ILE A 99 -11.46 -0.92 -3.75
CA ILE A 99 -10.57 0.09 -4.31
C ILE A 99 -10.86 0.16 -5.81
N VAL A 100 -11.74 1.08 -6.22
CA VAL A 100 -12.18 1.22 -7.61
C VAL A 100 -11.24 2.13 -8.38
N VAL A 101 -10.60 1.61 -9.42
CA VAL A 101 -9.70 2.35 -10.31
C VAL A 101 -10.24 2.41 -11.73
N THR A 102 -9.78 3.39 -12.51
CA THR A 102 -10.04 3.41 -13.95
C THR A 102 -9.36 2.24 -14.65
N ASP A 103 -9.84 1.88 -15.84
CA ASP A 103 -9.25 0.88 -16.72
C ASP A 103 -7.78 1.18 -17.08
N ASP A 104 -7.43 2.45 -17.25
CA ASP A 104 -6.05 2.93 -17.41
C ASP A 104 -5.27 3.09 -16.09
N ARG A 105 -5.94 2.83 -14.96
CA ARG A 105 -5.49 2.98 -13.56
C ARG A 105 -4.97 4.37 -13.19
N ARG A 106 -5.26 5.41 -13.97
CA ARG A 106 -4.79 6.77 -13.67
C ARG A 106 -5.58 7.46 -12.57
N ARG A 107 -6.76 6.95 -12.24
CA ARG A 107 -7.65 7.54 -11.22
C ARG A 107 -8.23 6.47 -10.31
N VAL A 108 -8.57 6.90 -9.11
CA VAL A 108 -9.28 6.11 -8.10
C VAL A 108 -10.58 6.83 -7.74
N LEU A 109 -11.64 6.06 -7.52
CA LEU A 109 -12.93 6.58 -7.12
C LEU A 109 -13.00 6.73 -5.60
N LEU A 110 -13.55 7.83 -5.13
CA LEU A 110 -13.99 7.98 -3.74
C LEU A 110 -15.41 8.56 -3.71
N HIS A 111 -16.15 8.25 -2.65
CA HIS A 111 -17.43 8.88 -2.34
C HIS A 111 -17.39 9.66 -1.02
N LEU A 112 -18.16 10.72 -0.88
CA LEU A 112 -18.28 11.44 0.39
C LEU A 112 -19.37 10.79 1.24
N HIS A 113 -18.99 10.13 2.33
CA HIS A 113 -19.95 9.46 3.19
C HIS A 113 -20.79 10.48 4.00
N LYS A 114 -22.11 10.53 3.76
CA LYS A 114 -23.03 11.58 4.25
C LYS A 114 -22.96 11.86 5.75
N ARG A 115 -22.78 10.82 6.58
CA ARG A 115 -22.81 10.96 8.05
C ARG A 115 -21.44 11.27 8.64
N MET A 116 -20.38 10.77 8.01
CA MET A 116 -19.01 10.89 8.54
C MET A 116 -18.30 12.12 7.97
N ASN A 117 -18.80 12.67 6.85
CA ASN A 117 -18.20 13.78 6.14
C ASN A 117 -16.73 13.51 5.78
N MET A 118 -16.47 12.28 5.33
CA MET A 118 -15.16 11.75 4.94
C MET A 118 -15.25 11.12 3.55
N TRP A 119 -14.18 11.26 2.78
CA TRP A 119 -14.04 10.58 1.50
C TRP A 119 -13.55 9.15 1.71
N LEU A 120 -14.34 8.19 1.23
CA LEU A 120 -14.13 6.76 1.42
C LEU A 120 -14.20 5.99 0.10
N GLN A 121 -13.73 4.77 0.14
CA GLN A 121 -14.00 3.76 -0.87
C GLN A 121 -15.43 3.19 -0.68
N PRO A 122 -16.12 2.77 -1.74
CA PRO A 122 -17.39 2.06 -1.59
C PRO A 122 -17.19 0.70 -0.91
N GLY A 123 -18.16 0.26 -0.12
CA GLY A 123 -18.06 -0.99 0.63
C GLY A 123 -19.09 -1.13 1.74
N GLY A 124 -19.30 -2.36 2.19
CA GLY A 124 -20.41 -2.66 3.09
C GLY A 124 -20.37 -4.07 3.68
N HIS A 125 -21.52 -4.45 4.23
CA HIS A 125 -21.73 -5.78 4.81
C HIS A 125 -21.76 -6.84 3.72
N ILE A 126 -21.52 -8.08 4.12
CA ILE A 126 -21.56 -9.23 3.23
C ILE A 126 -22.90 -9.93 3.43
N ASP A 127 -23.66 -10.09 2.36
CA ASP A 127 -24.98 -10.72 2.44
C ASP A 127 -24.92 -12.20 2.80
N ALA A 128 -26.04 -12.72 3.30
CA ALA A 128 -26.23 -14.12 3.60
C ALA A 128 -26.14 -14.98 2.34
N GLY A 129 -24.93 -15.35 1.97
CA GLY A 129 -24.63 -16.18 0.84
C GLY A 129 -23.39 -15.79 0.06
N GLU A 130 -22.91 -14.58 0.32
CA GLU A 130 -22.11 -13.80 -0.61
C GLU A 130 -20.62 -13.92 -0.33
N LEU A 131 -19.79 -14.05 -1.36
CA LEU A 131 -18.34 -14.04 -1.17
C LEU A 131 -17.87 -12.61 -0.87
N PRO A 132 -16.84 -12.39 -0.02
CA PRO A 132 -16.40 -11.03 0.32
C PRO A 132 -16.06 -10.17 -0.90
N TRP A 133 -15.37 -10.73 -1.91
CA TRP A 133 -15.09 -9.99 -3.14
C TRP A 133 -16.33 -9.74 -4.01
N SER A 134 -17.35 -10.60 -3.91
CA SER A 134 -18.65 -10.36 -4.55
C SER A 134 -19.39 -9.21 -3.87
N ALA A 135 -19.36 -9.13 -2.53
CA ALA A 135 -19.90 -8.00 -1.79
C ALA A 135 -19.20 -6.70 -2.16
N ALA A 136 -17.85 -6.67 -2.19
CA ALA A 136 -17.11 -5.49 -2.62
C ALA A 136 -17.52 -5.02 -4.04
N LEU A 137 -17.72 -5.96 -4.97
CA LEU A 137 -18.17 -5.66 -6.33
C LEU A 137 -19.61 -5.16 -6.38
N ARG A 138 -20.52 -5.76 -5.61
CA ARG A 138 -21.92 -5.35 -5.51
C ARG A 138 -22.00 -3.93 -4.95
N GLU A 139 -21.37 -3.67 -3.81
CA GLU A 139 -21.34 -2.35 -3.16
C GLU A 139 -20.76 -1.27 -4.09
N ALA A 140 -19.67 -1.58 -4.82
CA ALA A 140 -19.14 -0.67 -5.83
C ALA A 140 -20.18 -0.34 -6.91
N CYS A 141 -20.93 -1.32 -7.41
CA CYS A 141 -21.98 -1.07 -8.40
C CYS A 141 -23.16 -0.27 -7.81
N GLU A 142 -23.64 -0.67 -6.63
CA GLU A 142 -24.84 -0.13 -5.99
C GLU A 142 -24.62 1.31 -5.51
N GLU A 143 -23.50 1.60 -4.84
CA GLU A 143 -23.24 2.92 -4.27
C GLU A 143 -22.85 3.97 -5.30
N THR A 144 -22.27 3.56 -6.43
CA THR A 144 -21.69 4.50 -7.40
C THR A 144 -22.45 4.53 -8.73
N GLY A 145 -23.29 3.52 -8.99
CA GLY A 145 -23.95 3.31 -10.28
C GLY A 145 -23.00 3.04 -11.44
N LEU A 146 -21.76 2.64 -11.17
CA LEU A 146 -20.77 2.36 -12.21
C LEU A 146 -20.80 0.88 -12.62
N PRO A 147 -20.56 0.58 -13.91
CA PRO A 147 -20.19 -0.78 -14.29
C PRO A 147 -18.80 -1.10 -13.73
N ALA A 148 -18.67 -2.22 -13.03
CA ALA A 148 -17.43 -2.58 -12.35
C ALA A 148 -17.05 -4.04 -12.60
N GLN A 149 -15.75 -4.35 -12.50
CA GLN A 149 -15.22 -5.71 -12.60
C GLN A 149 -14.13 -5.95 -11.56
N LEU A 150 -14.10 -7.16 -10.99
CA LEU A 150 -13.01 -7.57 -10.09
C LEU A 150 -11.72 -7.75 -10.88
N VAL A 151 -10.61 -7.27 -10.31
CA VAL A 151 -9.28 -7.51 -10.87
C VAL A 151 -8.69 -8.79 -10.29
N GLY A 152 -8.30 -9.70 -11.17
CA GLY A 152 -7.67 -10.98 -10.81
C GLY A 152 -8.55 -12.19 -11.15
N PRO A 153 -8.02 -13.42 -10.95
CA PRO A 153 -8.74 -14.63 -11.29
C PRO A 153 -9.97 -14.81 -10.38
N ALA A 154 -11.10 -15.20 -10.97
CA ALA A 154 -12.32 -15.57 -10.26
C ALA A 154 -12.38 -17.08 -9.94
N GLY A 155 -11.22 -17.74 -9.82
CA GLY A 155 -11.11 -19.18 -9.53
C GLY A 155 -11.48 -19.53 -8.09
N GLU A 156 -11.27 -20.78 -7.69
CA GLU A 156 -11.62 -21.30 -6.35
C GLU A 156 -10.91 -20.53 -5.21
N ASP A 157 -9.74 -19.97 -5.48
CA ASP A 157 -8.96 -19.16 -4.54
C ASP A 157 -9.43 -17.70 -4.42
N GLY A 158 -10.33 -17.26 -5.31
CA GLY A 158 -10.78 -15.88 -5.41
C GLY A 158 -9.71 -14.89 -5.91
N PRO A 159 -10.06 -13.59 -6.01
CA PRO A 159 -9.10 -12.55 -6.34
C PRO A 159 -8.15 -12.28 -5.17
N GLN A 160 -7.00 -11.68 -5.47
CA GLN A 160 -6.02 -11.32 -4.46
C GLN A 160 -6.62 -10.35 -3.42
N LEU A 161 -6.52 -10.70 -2.14
CA LEU A 161 -6.79 -9.77 -1.04
C LEU A 161 -5.77 -8.62 -1.08
N LEU A 162 -6.28 -7.43 -1.33
CA LEU A 162 -5.46 -6.27 -1.61
C LEU A 162 -4.98 -5.59 -0.32
N HIS A 163 -5.87 -5.46 0.68
CA HIS A 163 -5.59 -4.81 1.94
C HIS A 163 -6.54 -5.25 3.05
N VAL A 164 -6.09 -5.15 4.31
CA VAL A 164 -6.90 -5.43 5.51
C VAL A 164 -6.96 -4.20 6.40
N ASP A 165 -8.15 -3.79 6.82
CA ASP A 165 -8.33 -2.74 7.81
C ASP A 165 -9.24 -3.21 8.95
N VAL A 166 -8.96 -2.77 10.17
CA VAL A 166 -9.82 -3.02 11.32
C VAL A 166 -10.17 -1.69 11.94
N HIS A 167 -11.46 -1.34 11.92
CA HIS A 167 -11.92 -0.02 12.37
C HIS A 167 -13.31 -0.09 13.02
N GLY A 168 -13.68 0.98 13.72
CA GLY A 168 -15.00 1.13 14.31
C GLY A 168 -16.06 1.36 13.24
N GLY A 169 -17.09 0.52 13.24
CA GLY A 169 -18.28 0.67 12.42
C GLY A 169 -19.39 1.44 13.13
N PRO A 170 -20.52 1.70 12.44
CA PRO A 170 -21.69 2.32 13.05
C PRO A 170 -22.20 1.57 14.28
N LYS A 171 -22.88 2.27 15.20
CA LYS A 171 -23.55 1.67 16.39
C LYS A 171 -22.61 0.86 17.30
N GLY A 172 -21.30 1.16 17.29
CA GLY A 172 -20.30 0.48 18.10
C GLY A 172 -19.94 -0.91 17.59
N HIS A 173 -20.19 -1.18 16.30
CA HIS A 173 -19.65 -2.36 15.64
C HIS A 173 -18.15 -2.20 15.39
N THR A 174 -17.45 -3.30 15.14
CA THR A 174 -16.07 -3.33 14.66
C THR A 174 -16.04 -4.07 13.35
N HIS A 175 -15.60 -3.40 12.29
CA HIS A 175 -15.50 -3.98 10.97
C HIS A 175 -14.11 -4.60 10.79
N LEU A 176 -14.11 -5.85 10.32
CA LEU A 176 -12.93 -6.55 9.84
C LEU A 176 -12.94 -6.44 8.31
N ASP A 177 -12.45 -5.32 7.79
CA ASP A 177 -12.65 -4.90 6.41
C ASP A 177 -11.61 -5.53 5.46
N LEU A 178 -12.12 -6.25 4.46
CA LEU A 178 -11.33 -6.85 3.38
C LEU A 178 -11.47 -6.00 2.12
N ARG A 179 -10.34 -5.51 1.60
CA ARG A 179 -10.36 -4.64 0.42
C ARG A 179 -9.88 -5.38 -0.82
N TYR A 180 -10.58 -5.16 -1.93
CA TYR A 180 -10.30 -5.77 -3.22
C TYR A 180 -10.11 -4.71 -4.30
N LEU A 181 -9.30 -5.02 -5.31
CA LEU A 181 -9.10 -4.14 -6.47
C LEU A 181 -10.23 -4.35 -7.48
N ILE A 182 -10.86 -3.26 -7.89
CA ILE A 182 -11.96 -3.24 -8.85
C ILE A 182 -11.64 -2.24 -9.95
N GLU A 183 -11.93 -2.60 -11.20
CA GLU A 183 -11.80 -1.71 -12.35
C GLU A 183 -13.18 -1.27 -12.85
N SER A 184 -13.29 -0.02 -13.26
CA SER A 184 -14.45 0.55 -13.94
C SER A 184 -13.97 1.44 -15.08
N PRO A 185 -14.68 1.54 -16.22
CA PRO A 185 -14.38 2.55 -17.22
C PRO A 185 -14.49 3.96 -16.61
N GLN A 186 -13.73 4.91 -17.15
CA GLN A 186 -13.76 6.29 -16.71
C GLN A 186 -15.00 7.03 -17.23
N VAL A 187 -16.18 6.67 -16.70
CA VAL A 187 -17.45 7.35 -16.96
C VAL A 187 -17.92 8.11 -15.71
N PRO A 188 -18.77 9.15 -15.85
CA PRO A 188 -19.35 9.82 -14.70
C PRO A 188 -20.15 8.83 -13.83
N PRO A 189 -19.92 8.78 -12.50
CA PRO A 189 -20.73 7.96 -11.60
C PRO A 189 -22.17 8.48 -11.54
N THR A 190 -23.12 7.55 -11.45
CA THR A 190 -24.57 7.83 -11.39
C THR A 190 -25.19 7.12 -10.18
N PRO A 191 -24.84 7.53 -8.95
CA PRO A 191 -25.31 6.88 -7.73
C PRO A 191 -26.85 6.96 -7.62
N PRO A 192 -27.54 5.85 -7.28
CA PRO A 192 -28.98 5.83 -7.09
C PRO A 192 -29.48 6.80 -6.01
N GLN A 193 -30.80 7.06 -6.01
CA GLN A 193 -31.43 7.83 -4.93
C GLN A 193 -31.29 7.08 -3.59
N GLY A 194 -30.80 7.77 -2.57
CA GLY A 194 -30.48 7.17 -1.27
C GLY A 194 -28.98 7.18 -0.99
N GLU A 195 -28.18 7.00 -2.04
CA GLU A 195 -26.72 6.97 -1.99
C GLU A 195 -26.09 8.36 -2.01
N SER A 196 -24.80 8.43 -1.66
CA SER A 196 -24.04 9.68 -1.76
C SER A 196 -24.02 10.18 -3.20
N GLN A 197 -24.37 11.46 -3.39
CA GLN A 197 -24.32 12.09 -4.71
C GLN A 197 -22.92 12.67 -5.01
N ASP A 198 -22.04 12.71 -4.00
CA ASP A 198 -20.66 13.14 -4.12
C ASP A 198 -19.76 11.93 -4.35
N VAL A 199 -19.77 11.40 -5.58
CA VAL A 199 -18.90 10.31 -6.04
C VAL A 199 -18.00 10.86 -7.13
N LYS A 200 -16.67 10.76 -6.99
CA LYS A 200 -15.72 11.45 -7.88
C LYS A 200 -14.50 10.59 -8.19
N TRP A 201 -13.97 10.78 -9.40
CA TRP A 201 -12.68 10.25 -9.83
C TRP A 201 -11.55 11.21 -9.45
N PHE A 202 -10.62 10.73 -8.63
CA PHE A 202 -9.45 11.49 -8.17
C PHE A 202 -8.17 11.03 -8.87
N LEU A 203 -7.27 11.97 -9.14
CA LEU A 203 -5.86 11.64 -9.36
C LEU A 203 -5.27 11.07 -8.06
N TRP A 204 -4.28 10.19 -8.17
CA TRP A 204 -3.74 9.46 -7.02
C TRP A 204 -3.25 10.36 -5.90
N HIS A 205 -2.45 11.39 -6.21
CA HIS A 205 -1.95 12.33 -5.21
C HIS A 205 -3.10 13.03 -4.46
N ASN A 206 -4.14 13.50 -5.21
CA ASN A 206 -5.32 14.11 -4.59
C ASN A 206 -6.12 13.11 -3.76
N ALA A 207 -6.24 11.86 -4.19
CA ALA A 207 -6.94 10.83 -3.45
C ALA A 207 -6.27 10.53 -2.12
N VAL A 208 -4.93 10.40 -2.12
CA VAL A 208 -4.11 10.19 -0.92
C VAL A 208 -4.29 11.34 0.08
N ASP A 209 -4.35 12.58 -0.39
CA ASP A 209 -4.54 13.76 0.47
C ASP A 209 -5.98 13.94 0.97
N THR A 210 -6.96 13.43 0.23
CA THR A 210 -8.39 13.67 0.48
C THR A 210 -9.07 12.55 1.28
N ALA A 211 -8.63 11.31 1.08
CA ALA A 211 -9.25 10.13 1.67
C ALA A 211 -9.09 10.07 3.19
N GLU A 212 -9.96 9.29 3.84
CA GLU A 212 -9.80 8.96 5.25
C GLU A 212 -8.43 8.31 5.52
N ALA A 213 -7.86 8.55 6.70
CA ALA A 213 -6.49 8.13 7.04
C ALA A 213 -6.26 6.61 6.90
N GLY A 214 -7.28 5.78 7.09
CA GLY A 214 -7.23 4.33 6.90
C GLY A 214 -7.10 3.89 5.44
N LEU A 215 -7.24 4.79 4.47
CA LEU A 215 -7.01 4.53 3.05
C LEU A 215 -5.63 4.93 2.56
N GLU A 216 -4.91 5.79 3.28
CA GLU A 216 -3.65 6.38 2.81
C GLU A 216 -2.65 5.29 2.36
N GLY A 217 -2.40 4.31 3.23
CA GLY A 217 -1.46 3.22 2.96
C GLY A 217 -1.79 2.44 1.70
N ILE A 218 -3.08 2.06 1.53
CA ILE A 218 -3.46 1.28 0.36
C ILE A 218 -3.45 2.09 -0.92
N LEU A 219 -3.89 3.34 -0.89
CA LEU A 219 -3.86 4.21 -2.06
C LEU A 219 -2.42 4.44 -2.55
N ARG A 220 -1.47 4.67 -1.62
CA ARG A 220 -0.04 4.74 -1.96
C ARG A 220 0.51 3.42 -2.51
N ALA A 221 0.04 2.29 -1.98
CA ALA A 221 0.51 0.98 -2.43
C ALA A 221 -0.02 0.58 -3.80
N VAL A 222 -1.24 0.96 -4.17
CA VAL A 222 -1.75 0.66 -5.52
C VAL A 222 -1.49 1.75 -6.55
N GLN A 223 -0.97 2.90 -6.14
CA GLN A 223 -0.56 3.96 -7.04
C GLN A 223 0.39 3.40 -8.12
N PRO A 224 0.04 3.53 -9.41
CA PRO A 224 0.88 3.12 -10.51
C PRO A 224 2.01 4.12 -10.75
N GLY A 225 3.04 3.68 -11.45
CA GLY A 225 4.11 4.54 -11.93
C GLY A 225 5.49 4.08 -11.46
N ASP A 226 6.50 4.51 -12.21
CA ASP A 226 7.90 4.29 -11.89
C ASP A 226 8.46 5.49 -11.16
N ALA A 227 9.16 5.23 -10.06
CA ALA A 227 9.80 6.29 -9.30
C ALA A 227 11.00 6.88 -10.06
N ARG A 228 10.99 8.20 -10.22
CA ARG A 228 12.12 8.97 -10.76
C ARG A 228 13.00 9.45 -9.62
N ILE A 229 14.28 9.08 -9.66
CA ILE A 229 15.28 9.56 -8.69
C ILE A 229 15.83 10.91 -9.16
N ARG A 230 15.89 11.88 -8.24
CA ARG A 230 16.41 13.23 -8.47
C ARG A 230 16.98 13.83 -7.19
N ILE A 231 17.72 14.94 -7.33
CA ILE A 231 18.12 15.77 -6.19
C ILE A 231 16.87 16.38 -5.53
N ALA A 232 16.88 16.45 -4.21
CA ALA A 232 15.84 17.08 -3.41
C ALA A 232 15.82 18.60 -3.58
N ARG A 233 14.64 19.18 -3.51
CA ARG A 233 14.40 20.63 -3.47
C ARG A 233 13.99 21.00 -2.05
N HIS A 234 14.24 22.24 -1.65
CA HIS A 234 13.77 22.74 -0.34
C HIS A 234 12.27 22.52 -0.10
N THR A 235 11.45 22.60 -1.16
CA THR A 235 10.00 22.36 -1.10
C THR A 235 9.63 20.91 -0.81
N ASP A 236 10.54 19.94 -0.96
CA ASP A 236 10.27 18.52 -0.71
C ASP A 236 10.34 18.16 0.79
N ALA A 237 10.77 19.10 1.66
CA ALA A 237 11.06 18.80 3.06
C ALA A 237 9.87 18.23 3.85
N VAL A 238 8.65 18.71 3.57
CA VAL A 238 7.44 18.21 4.22
C VAL A 238 7.21 16.75 3.86
N GLU A 239 7.23 16.41 2.57
CA GLU A 239 7.02 15.04 2.11
C GLU A 239 8.14 14.09 2.54
N CYS A 240 9.38 14.57 2.55
CA CYS A 240 10.52 13.82 3.06
C CYS A 240 10.35 13.48 4.56
N ALA A 241 9.88 14.44 5.36
CA ALA A 241 9.59 14.21 6.77
C ALA A 241 8.49 13.16 6.95
N GLN A 242 7.46 13.16 6.10
CA GLN A 242 6.41 12.16 6.14
C GLN A 242 6.92 10.76 5.78
N VAL A 243 7.71 10.62 4.70
CA VAL A 243 8.33 9.35 4.31
C VAL A 243 9.20 8.82 5.45
N TYR A 244 10.01 9.68 6.08
CA TYR A 244 10.81 9.30 7.23
C TYR A 244 9.94 8.77 8.39
N LEU A 245 8.87 9.47 8.76
CA LEU A 245 7.97 9.06 9.84
C LEU A 245 7.29 7.72 9.54
N ARG A 246 6.70 7.56 8.34
CA ARG A 246 6.04 6.30 7.92
C ARG A 246 7.01 5.13 7.89
N SER A 247 8.19 5.34 7.28
CA SER A 247 9.24 4.32 7.20
C SER A 247 9.68 3.85 8.58
N ARG A 248 9.87 4.80 9.51
CA ARG A 248 10.27 4.49 10.89
C ARG A 248 9.17 3.81 11.71
N ALA A 249 7.93 4.29 11.64
CA ALA A 249 6.80 3.64 12.33
C ALA A 249 6.61 2.19 11.86
N PHE A 250 6.93 1.91 10.60
CA PHE A 250 6.86 0.57 10.05
C PHE A 250 8.04 -0.32 10.45
N ALA A 251 9.28 0.13 10.19
CA ALA A 251 10.47 -0.71 10.32
C ALA A 251 11.09 -0.70 11.72
N LEU A 252 10.81 0.32 12.53
CA LEU A 252 11.45 0.57 13.82
C LEU A 252 10.42 0.96 14.90
N PRO A 253 9.32 0.20 15.10
CA PRO A 253 8.23 0.60 16.00
C PRO A 253 8.65 0.74 17.47
N THR A 254 9.74 0.09 17.89
CA THR A 254 10.24 0.13 19.27
C THR A 254 11.37 1.15 19.48
N VAL A 255 11.86 1.80 18.42
CA VAL A 255 12.97 2.75 18.52
C VAL A 255 12.40 4.17 18.63
N PRO A 256 12.69 4.91 19.72
CA PRO A 256 12.16 6.25 19.91
C PRO A 256 12.64 7.22 18.84
N LEU A 257 11.78 8.16 18.45
CA LEU A 257 12.18 9.28 17.60
C LEU A 257 13.05 10.25 18.41
N VAL A 258 14.08 10.79 17.76
CA VAL A 258 14.96 11.82 18.37
C VAL A 258 14.22 13.16 18.45
N HIS A 259 13.36 13.44 17.48
CA HIS A 259 12.50 14.62 17.43
C HIS A 259 11.04 14.20 17.54
N ALA A 260 10.22 14.98 18.25
CA ALA A 260 8.77 14.78 18.20
C ALA A 260 8.24 14.97 16.77
N ASP A 261 7.15 14.32 16.38
CA ASP A 261 6.59 14.38 15.01
C ASP A 261 6.42 15.81 14.49
N ARG A 262 5.97 16.73 15.36
CA ARG A 262 5.80 18.16 15.04
C ARG A 262 7.12 18.89 14.74
N GLU A 263 8.24 18.39 15.27
CA GLU A 263 9.59 18.94 15.11
C GLU A 263 10.35 18.27 13.97
N VAL A 264 10.02 17.03 13.60
CA VAL A 264 10.64 16.31 12.48
C VAL A 264 10.53 17.09 11.17
N ARG A 265 9.39 17.75 10.91
CA ARG A 265 9.21 18.57 9.70
C ARG A 265 10.18 19.74 9.64
N ARG A 266 10.35 20.44 10.77
CA ARG A 266 11.28 21.57 10.88
C ARG A 266 12.73 21.08 10.73
N TRP A 267 13.09 20.02 11.44
CA TRP A 267 14.41 19.41 11.33
C TRP A 267 14.74 18.97 9.89
N MET A 268 13.81 18.29 9.20
CA MET A 268 14.00 17.87 7.82
C MET A 268 14.25 19.07 6.88
N ALA A 269 13.54 20.18 7.09
CA ALA A 269 13.71 21.40 6.29
C ALA A 269 15.04 22.12 6.57
N ASP A 270 15.33 22.35 7.85
CA ASP A 270 16.41 23.26 8.28
C ASP A 270 17.78 22.59 8.31
N GLU A 271 17.81 21.29 8.62
CA GLU A 271 19.06 20.56 8.92
C GLU A 271 19.40 19.49 7.88
N VAL A 272 18.41 18.96 7.15
CA VAL A 272 18.63 17.87 6.19
C VAL A 272 18.59 18.38 4.76
N VAL A 273 17.41 18.72 4.23
CA VAL A 273 17.23 19.07 2.81
C VAL A 273 18.07 20.28 2.41
N GLY A 274 18.18 21.28 3.29
CA GLY A 274 18.88 22.52 2.97
C GLY A 274 20.39 22.51 3.12
N ARG A 275 20.98 21.41 3.62
CA ARG A 275 22.40 21.35 4.00
C ARG A 275 23.16 20.14 3.48
N THR A 276 22.49 19.18 2.84
CA THR A 276 23.07 17.90 2.47
C THR A 276 22.83 17.55 1.00
N ASP A 277 23.64 16.65 0.45
CA ASP A 277 23.40 16.06 -0.88
C ASP A 277 22.29 15.01 -0.77
N MET A 278 21.06 15.51 -0.75
CA MET A 278 19.86 14.70 -0.60
C MET A 278 19.25 14.35 -1.96
N TRP A 279 18.92 13.08 -2.10
CA TRP A 279 18.22 12.50 -3.23
C TRP A 279 16.85 12.03 -2.80
N VAL A 280 15.87 12.19 -3.68
CA VAL A 280 14.51 11.71 -3.49
C VAL A 280 14.08 10.86 -4.67
N ALA A 281 13.17 9.93 -4.42
CA ALA A 281 12.44 9.26 -5.47
C ALA A 281 11.00 9.77 -5.49
N GLU A 282 10.53 10.17 -6.66
CA GLU A 282 9.21 10.77 -6.86
C GLU A 282 8.36 9.94 -7.83
N VAL A 283 7.08 9.78 -7.52
CA VAL A 283 6.06 9.18 -8.39
C VAL A 283 4.89 10.14 -8.45
N ASP A 284 4.58 10.67 -9.64
CA ASP A 284 3.44 11.56 -9.88
C ASP A 284 3.32 12.68 -8.82
N GLY A 285 4.41 13.45 -8.61
CA GLY A 285 4.46 14.52 -7.62
C GLY A 285 4.64 14.07 -6.17
N THR A 286 4.55 12.77 -5.87
CA THR A 286 4.63 12.23 -4.51
C THR A 286 6.03 11.71 -4.21
N ILE A 287 6.65 12.17 -3.12
CA ILE A 287 7.93 11.61 -2.66
C ILE A 287 7.69 10.26 -1.97
N VAL A 288 8.38 9.22 -2.43
CA VAL A 288 8.21 7.84 -1.95
C VAL A 288 9.50 7.24 -1.38
N ALA A 289 10.63 7.93 -1.54
CA ALA A 289 11.88 7.57 -0.89
C ALA A 289 12.80 8.78 -0.77
N LEU A 290 13.71 8.72 0.18
CA LEU A 290 14.79 9.68 0.33
C LEU A 290 16.11 9.00 0.69
N MET A 291 17.21 9.64 0.30
CA MET A 291 18.56 9.24 0.63
C MET A 291 19.42 10.49 0.86
N VAL A 292 20.19 10.51 1.94
CA VAL A 292 21.21 11.54 2.17
C VAL A 292 22.57 10.90 2.00
N LEU A 293 23.37 11.49 1.12
CA LEU A 293 24.75 11.10 0.89
C LEU A 293 25.66 12.20 1.43
N ASP A 294 26.57 11.85 2.34
CA ASP A 294 27.69 12.72 2.71
C ASP A 294 28.93 12.23 1.93
N PRO A 295 29.60 13.06 1.11
CA PRO A 295 30.83 12.66 0.43
C PRO A 295 31.98 12.30 1.40
N GLY A 296 31.87 12.68 2.68
CA GLY A 296 32.81 12.38 3.75
C GLY A 296 34.08 13.22 3.69
N ARG A 297 34.76 13.35 4.84
CA ARG A 297 36.04 14.11 4.94
C ARG A 297 37.25 13.34 4.43
N ASP A 298 37.17 12.00 4.42
CA ASP A 298 38.30 11.09 4.15
C ASP A 298 38.17 10.34 2.81
N GLN A 299 37.53 10.96 1.80
CA GLN A 299 37.20 10.36 0.50
C GLN A 299 36.34 9.09 0.54
N GLN A 300 35.77 8.73 1.69
CA GLN A 300 34.79 7.66 1.83
C GLN A 300 33.41 8.25 2.09
N GLY A 301 32.47 7.96 1.20
CA GLY A 301 31.10 8.46 1.31
C GLY A 301 30.31 7.74 2.39
N TRP A 302 29.23 8.38 2.83
CA TRP A 302 28.30 7.88 3.83
C TRP A 302 26.86 7.99 3.35
N ILE A 303 26.10 6.88 3.46
CA ILE A 303 24.64 6.96 3.46
C ILE A 303 24.22 7.28 4.90
N GLU A 304 23.90 8.54 5.17
CA GLU A 304 23.44 8.98 6.49
C GLU A 304 21.97 8.63 6.72
N HIS A 305 21.17 8.78 5.67
CA HIS A 305 19.74 8.47 5.67
C HIS A 305 19.39 7.69 4.41
N LEU A 306 18.59 6.63 4.56
CA LEU A 306 17.94 5.93 3.46
C LEU A 306 16.60 5.42 3.97
N TYR A 307 15.53 6.06 3.52
CA TYR A 307 14.17 5.73 3.95
C TYR A 307 13.28 5.60 2.72
N LEU A 308 12.53 4.51 2.67
CA LEU A 308 11.50 4.28 1.68
C LEU A 308 10.14 4.30 2.38
N ASP A 309 9.15 4.83 1.70
CA ASP A 309 7.76 4.63 2.06
C ASP A 309 7.46 3.12 2.08
N PRO A 310 6.90 2.56 3.17
CA PRO A 310 6.60 1.14 3.28
C PRO A 310 5.79 0.58 2.10
N ALA A 311 4.87 1.37 1.55
CA ALA A 311 4.04 0.99 0.41
C ALA A 311 4.86 0.76 -0.88
N TRP A 312 6.06 1.34 -0.95
CA TRP A 312 6.99 1.30 -2.09
C TRP A 312 8.17 0.35 -1.90
N MET A 313 8.26 -0.35 -0.76
CA MET A 313 9.29 -1.35 -0.51
C MET A 313 9.12 -2.59 -1.43
N GLY A 314 10.22 -3.27 -1.72
CA GLY A 314 10.22 -4.49 -2.54
C GLY A 314 10.05 -4.26 -4.06
N ARG A 315 10.03 -3.01 -4.52
CA ARG A 315 9.91 -2.62 -5.94
C ARG A 315 11.25 -2.30 -6.63
N GLY A 316 12.37 -2.71 -6.03
CA GLY A 316 13.71 -2.42 -6.52
C GLY A 316 14.19 -0.97 -6.32
N LEU A 317 13.40 -0.10 -5.68
CA LEU A 317 13.76 1.30 -5.49
C LEU A 317 14.97 1.48 -4.56
N GLY A 318 15.04 0.69 -3.50
CA GLY A 318 16.20 0.68 -2.59
C GLY A 318 17.48 0.28 -3.32
N ASP A 319 17.41 -0.71 -4.21
CA ASP A 319 18.54 -1.16 -5.01
C ASP A 319 19.07 -0.04 -5.91
N LYS A 320 18.16 0.69 -6.58
CA LYS A 320 18.51 1.85 -7.41
C LYS A 320 19.19 2.96 -6.61
N LEU A 321 18.71 3.27 -5.40
CA LEU A 321 19.31 4.30 -4.54
C LEU A 321 20.70 3.89 -4.03
N VAL A 322 20.88 2.64 -3.60
CA VAL A 322 22.19 2.14 -3.16
C VAL A 322 23.18 2.10 -4.32
N GLN A 323 22.74 1.72 -5.52
CA GLN A 323 23.58 1.73 -6.71
C GLN A 323 24.03 3.16 -7.05
N LEU A 324 23.11 4.13 -7.02
CA LEU A 324 23.44 5.54 -7.19
C LEU A 324 24.47 6.01 -6.14
N ALA A 325 24.29 5.65 -4.86
CA ALA A 325 25.24 6.01 -3.81
C ALA A 325 26.65 5.46 -4.09
N LYS A 326 26.77 4.21 -4.55
CA LYS A 326 28.06 3.61 -4.93
C LYS A 326 28.71 4.33 -6.11
N GLU A 327 27.93 4.71 -7.12
CA GLU A 327 28.42 5.47 -8.28
C GLU A 327 28.95 6.85 -7.87
N ARG A 328 28.30 7.48 -6.88
CA ARG A 328 28.70 8.79 -6.34
C ARG A 328 29.86 8.72 -5.35
N SER A 329 30.13 7.55 -4.78
CA SER A 329 31.22 7.33 -3.82
C SER A 329 32.13 6.17 -4.28
N PRO A 330 32.88 6.34 -5.39
CA PRO A 330 33.66 5.26 -6.00
C PRO A 330 34.82 4.75 -5.13
N HIS A 331 35.27 5.56 -4.17
CA HIS A 331 36.37 5.23 -3.25
C HIS A 331 35.93 4.49 -1.98
N GLY A 332 34.62 4.24 -1.83
CA GLY A 332 34.05 3.50 -0.71
C GLY A 332 32.82 4.18 -0.13
N LEU A 333 31.94 3.36 0.46
CA LEU A 333 30.66 3.78 1.00
C LEU A 333 30.41 3.12 2.35
N GLN A 334 29.91 3.88 3.32
CA GLN A 334 29.66 3.46 4.68
C GLN A 334 28.24 3.83 5.12
N LEU A 335 27.73 3.13 6.13
CA LEU A 335 26.43 3.46 6.72
C LEU A 335 26.30 2.96 8.16
N TRP A 336 25.31 3.51 8.85
CA TRP A 336 24.80 2.98 10.10
C TRP A 336 23.43 2.35 9.88
N THR A 337 23.19 1.21 10.54
CA THR A 337 21.84 0.65 10.67
C THR A 337 21.63 0.10 12.08
N PHE A 338 20.38 0.15 12.54
CA PHE A 338 19.98 -0.36 13.85
C PHE A 338 20.09 -1.89 13.87
N GLN A 339 20.62 -2.45 14.96
CA GLN A 339 20.79 -3.91 15.09
C GLN A 339 19.46 -4.66 15.02
N VAL A 340 18.39 -4.06 15.55
CA VAL A 340 17.02 -4.59 15.54
C VAL A 340 16.38 -4.56 14.15
N ASN A 341 16.93 -3.80 13.20
CA ASN A 341 16.40 -3.70 11.84
C ASN A 341 16.98 -4.80 10.95
N GLU A 342 16.59 -6.04 11.23
CA GLU A 342 17.03 -7.20 10.45
C GLU A 342 16.74 -7.08 8.94
N PRO A 343 15.56 -6.60 8.49
CA PRO A 343 15.29 -6.41 7.06
C PRO A 343 16.30 -5.48 6.39
N ALA A 344 16.63 -4.34 7.01
CA ALA A 344 17.61 -3.40 6.47
C ALA A 344 19.03 -4.00 6.47
N ARG A 345 19.42 -4.72 7.53
CA ARG A 345 20.73 -5.39 7.58
C ARG A 345 20.89 -6.40 6.44
N ARG A 346 19.91 -7.29 6.26
CA ARG A 346 19.90 -8.25 5.15
C ARG A 346 19.90 -7.55 3.80
N PHE A 347 19.22 -6.41 3.69
CA PHE A 347 19.26 -5.58 2.48
C PHE A 347 20.67 -5.07 2.18
N TYR A 348 21.35 -4.46 3.14
CA TYR A 348 22.71 -3.95 2.94
C TYR A 348 23.74 -5.08 2.71
N GLU A 349 23.63 -6.20 3.42
CA GLU A 349 24.50 -7.36 3.23
C GLU A 349 24.40 -7.91 1.79
N ARG A 350 23.19 -8.00 1.23
CA ARG A 350 22.99 -8.37 -0.19
C ARG A 350 23.61 -7.38 -1.17
N HIS A 351 23.83 -6.13 -0.74
CA HIS A 351 24.53 -5.10 -1.49
C HIS A 351 26.04 -5.07 -1.23
N GLY A 352 26.61 -6.06 -0.53
CA GLY A 352 28.05 -6.18 -0.31
C GLY A 352 28.59 -5.32 0.84
N PHE A 353 27.72 -4.80 1.69
CA PHE A 353 28.12 -4.16 2.93
C PHE A 353 28.46 -5.21 4.00
N VAL A 354 29.57 -5.02 4.71
CA VAL A 354 30.04 -5.91 5.79
C VAL A 354 30.07 -5.13 7.11
N ALA A 355 29.65 -5.79 8.19
CA ALA A 355 29.41 -5.22 9.51
C ALA A 355 30.66 -5.11 10.41
#